data_AF-A0A6J0WW85-F1
#
_entry.id   AF-A0A6J0WW85-F1
#
_cell.length_a   1.000
_cell.length_b   1.000
_cell.length_c   1.000
_cell.angle_alpha   90.00
_cell.angle_beta   90.00
_cell.angle_gamma   90.00
#
_symmetry.space_group_name_H-M   'P 1'
#
loop_
_entity.id
_entity.type
_entity.pdbx_description
1 polymer ?
#
loop_
_entity_poly.entity_id
_entity_poly.type
_entity_poly.pdbx_seq_one_letter_code
_entity_poly.pdbx_strand_id
1 'polypeptide(L)'
;MSKEQVEEHIGRIREELDREREERNYFQLERDKIHTFWEITRRQLEEKKAELRNKDREMEEAEERHQVEIKVYKQKVKHLLYEHQSSLTEMKAEGTVVMKLAQKEHRAQEGTLRRDMRALKVELKEQELANEVMVKNLRLKHTEEITKMRNDFERQVREIEAKYDKKMKMLRDELDLRRKTEIHEVEERKNGQITTLMQRHEEAFTDIKNYYNDITLNNLALINSLKEQMEDMRKKEEHLEKEMTEVAMQNRRLADPLQKAREEMSDMQKKLGGYERDKQILVCTKARLKVTEKELKSLRWEHEVLEQRFIKVQQERDDLYRKFTTAILEVQQKAGFRNLVLERKVQALVAAVEKKEVQLNEVLAASNLDPAALTLVSRKLEDVLESKNSAIKDLQYELARVCKAHNDLLRTYEAKLLAFGVPLDNVGFKPLETAVIGQTLGQGPAGLVGTPT
;
A
#
# COMPACT_ATOMS: atom_id res chain seq x y z
N MET A 1 -54.70 164.66 29.63
CA MET A 1 -53.68 164.10 28.73
C MET A 1 -53.46 165.09 27.60
N SER A 2 -52.25 165.63 27.45
CA SER A 2 -51.89 166.42 26.26
C SER A 2 -51.78 165.50 25.04
N LYS A 3 -51.86 166.05 23.82
CA LYS A 3 -51.86 165.28 22.56
C LYS A 3 -50.65 164.34 22.45
N GLU A 4 -49.48 164.78 22.91
CA GLU A 4 -48.23 163.99 22.94
C GLU A 4 -48.30 162.79 23.90
N GLN A 5 -48.98 162.92 25.05
CA GLN A 5 -49.13 161.82 26.02
C GLN A 5 -50.09 160.72 25.52
N VAL A 6 -51.02 161.06 24.63
CA VAL A 6 -51.93 160.08 24.01
C VAL A 6 -51.23 159.34 22.87
N GLU A 7 -50.40 160.02 22.08
CA GLU A 7 -49.61 159.41 21.00
C GLU A 7 -48.56 158.42 21.55
N GLU A 8 -47.90 158.74 22.67
CA GLU A 8 -46.96 157.82 23.33
C GLU A 8 -47.66 156.59 23.95
N HIS A 9 -48.87 156.77 24.51
CA HIS A 9 -49.66 155.67 25.06
C HIS A 9 -50.22 154.75 23.97
N ILE A 10 -50.63 155.31 22.82
CA ILE A 10 -51.00 154.52 21.63
C ILE A 10 -49.80 153.74 21.09
N GLY A 11 -48.59 154.32 21.12
CA GLY A 11 -47.35 153.63 20.77
C GLY A 11 -47.08 152.42 21.66
N ARG A 12 -47.14 152.58 22.99
CA ARG A 12 -46.97 151.46 23.95
C ARG A 12 -48.02 150.36 23.79
N ILE A 13 -49.30 150.72 23.61
CA ILE A 13 -50.37 149.73 23.40
C ILE A 13 -50.17 148.97 22.07
N ARG A 14 -49.65 149.62 21.03
CA ARG A 14 -49.31 148.93 19.77
C ARG A 14 -48.13 147.99 19.93
N GLU A 15 -47.08 148.39 20.63
CA GLU A 15 -45.93 147.52 20.94
C GLU A 15 -46.32 146.34 21.85
N GLU A 16 -47.23 146.54 22.80
CA GLU A 16 -47.78 145.47 23.63
C GLU A 16 -48.67 144.52 22.80
N LEU A 17 -49.49 145.06 21.90
CA LEU A 17 -50.32 144.26 20.99
C LEU A 17 -49.46 143.43 20.02
N ASP A 18 -48.37 144.00 19.50
CA ASP A 18 -47.47 143.28 18.60
C ASP A 18 -46.63 142.24 19.36
N ARG A 19 -46.19 142.51 20.60
CA ARG A 19 -45.60 141.49 21.49
C ARG A 19 -46.56 140.35 21.79
N GLU A 20 -47.81 140.64 22.16
CA GLU A 20 -48.81 139.59 22.40
C GLU A 20 -49.12 138.78 21.14
N ARG A 21 -49.07 139.39 19.95
CA ARG A 21 -49.21 138.68 18.67
C ARG A 21 -48.03 137.76 18.39
N GLU A 22 -46.81 138.22 18.64
CA GLU A 22 -45.58 137.42 18.51
C GLU A 22 -45.58 136.25 19.50
N GLU A 23 -45.96 136.48 20.76
CA GLU A 23 -46.10 135.43 21.77
C GLU A 23 -47.17 134.42 21.40
N ARG A 24 -48.36 134.88 20.96
CA ARG A 24 -49.42 133.98 20.46
C ARG A 24 -48.91 133.13 19.30
N ASN A 25 -48.20 133.73 18.34
CA ASN A 25 -47.67 133.02 17.18
C ASN A 25 -46.61 132.00 17.60
N TYR A 26 -45.71 132.36 18.51
CA TYR A 26 -44.73 131.46 19.10
C TYR A 26 -45.38 130.27 19.81
N PHE A 27 -46.36 130.50 20.68
CA PHE A 27 -47.09 129.44 21.37
C PHE A 27 -47.95 128.58 20.41
N GLN A 28 -48.42 129.15 19.31
CA GLN A 28 -49.12 128.38 18.27
C GLN A 28 -48.16 127.46 17.53
N LEU A 29 -46.98 127.95 17.11
CA LEU A 29 -45.93 127.16 16.50
C LEU A 29 -45.43 126.04 17.42
N GLU A 30 -45.20 126.33 18.70
CA GLU A 30 -44.77 125.32 19.67
C GLU A 30 -45.87 124.27 19.94
N ARG A 31 -47.14 124.68 19.97
CA ARG A 31 -48.27 123.73 20.07
C ARG A 31 -48.34 122.81 18.85
N ASP A 32 -48.25 123.36 17.64
CA ASP A 32 -48.31 122.59 16.39
C ASP A 32 -47.09 121.65 16.27
N LYS A 33 -45.92 122.10 16.72
CA LYS A 33 -44.70 121.28 16.83
C LYS A 33 -44.87 120.15 17.85
N ILE A 34 -45.42 120.41 19.02
CA ILE A 34 -45.72 119.36 20.02
C ILE A 34 -46.77 118.39 19.47
N HIS A 35 -47.78 118.89 18.77
CA HIS A 35 -48.82 118.04 18.19
C HIS A 35 -48.26 117.12 17.09
N THR A 36 -47.45 117.66 16.17
CA THR A 36 -46.77 116.85 15.15
C THR A 36 -45.81 115.82 15.76
N PHE A 37 -45.02 116.19 16.77
CA PHE A 37 -44.20 115.22 17.50
C PHE A 37 -45.03 114.13 18.17
N TRP A 38 -46.15 114.49 18.79
CA TRP A 38 -47.05 113.53 19.41
C TRP A 38 -47.67 112.58 18.36
N GLU A 39 -48.14 113.09 17.23
CA GLU A 39 -48.69 112.27 16.14
C GLU A 39 -47.63 111.31 15.56
N ILE A 40 -46.42 111.81 15.30
CA ILE A 40 -45.30 110.98 14.82
C ILE A 40 -44.95 109.89 15.83
N THR A 41 -44.79 110.25 17.11
CA THR A 41 -44.42 109.29 18.17
C THR A 41 -45.54 108.27 18.38
N ARG A 42 -46.80 108.70 18.32
CA ARG A 42 -47.95 107.79 18.38
C ARG A 42 -47.96 106.83 17.19
N ARG A 43 -47.73 107.32 15.97
CA ARG A 43 -47.65 106.47 14.77
C ARG A 43 -46.50 105.46 14.87
N GLN A 44 -45.33 105.90 15.30
CA GLN A 44 -44.18 105.03 15.53
C GLN A 44 -44.47 103.97 16.60
N LEU A 45 -45.16 104.33 17.69
CA LEU A 45 -45.57 103.38 18.71
C LEU A 45 -46.56 102.34 18.15
N GLU A 46 -47.53 102.78 17.34
CA GLU A 46 -48.49 101.90 16.67
C GLU A 46 -47.78 100.96 15.67
N GLU A 47 -46.83 101.46 14.88
CA GLU A 47 -45.97 100.67 14.00
C GLU A 47 -45.14 99.63 14.77
N LYS A 48 -44.47 100.01 15.87
CA LYS A 48 -43.70 99.07 16.70
C LYS A 48 -44.58 98.02 17.39
N LYS A 49 -45.79 98.40 17.82
CA LYS A 49 -46.77 97.43 18.33
C LYS A 49 -47.26 96.45 17.26
N ALA A 50 -47.32 96.87 15.99
CA ALA A 50 -47.66 95.98 14.89
C ALA A 50 -46.48 95.05 14.55
N GLU A 51 -45.25 95.56 14.50
CA GLU A 51 -44.04 94.76 14.30
C GLU A 51 -43.88 93.68 15.38
N LEU A 52 -44.09 94.02 16.66
CA LEU A 52 -44.02 93.06 17.77
C LEU A 52 -45.04 91.93 17.59
N ARG A 53 -46.29 92.27 17.27
CA ARG A 53 -47.34 91.27 17.01
C ARG A 53 -47.01 90.36 15.83
N ASN A 54 -46.41 90.90 14.77
CA ASN A 54 -45.95 90.09 13.64
C ASN A 54 -44.80 89.16 14.06
N LYS A 55 -43.86 89.63 14.88
CA LYS A 55 -42.75 88.82 15.39
C LYS A 55 -43.23 87.70 16.31
N ASP A 56 -44.18 87.98 17.20
CA ASP A 56 -44.81 86.96 18.04
C ASP A 56 -45.47 85.87 17.19
N ARG A 57 -46.20 86.28 16.13
CA ARG A 57 -46.81 85.33 15.20
C ARG A 57 -45.77 84.53 14.40
N GLU A 58 -44.69 85.15 13.94
CA GLU A 58 -43.59 84.46 13.27
C GLU A 58 -42.94 83.42 14.18
N MET A 59 -42.80 83.72 15.48
CA MET A 59 -42.28 82.78 16.47
C MET A 59 -43.24 81.60 16.66
N GLU A 60 -44.55 81.85 16.83
CA GLU A 60 -45.56 80.79 16.92
C GLU A 60 -45.54 79.87 15.68
N GLU A 61 -45.52 80.45 14.48
CA GLU A 61 -45.45 79.68 13.22
C GLU A 61 -44.13 78.89 13.07
N ALA A 62 -43.02 79.39 13.62
CA ALA A 62 -41.75 78.66 13.64
C ALA A 62 -41.80 77.48 14.64
N GLU A 63 -42.40 77.67 15.81
CA GLU A 63 -42.59 76.61 16.81
C GLU A 63 -43.51 75.51 16.28
N GLU A 64 -44.63 75.86 15.64
CA GLU A 64 -45.54 74.90 15.03
C GLU A 64 -44.84 74.08 13.93
N ARG A 65 -44.07 74.73 13.05
CA ARG A 65 -43.26 74.05 12.03
C ARG A 65 -42.26 73.09 12.68
N HIS A 66 -41.54 73.53 13.70
CA HIS A 66 -40.57 72.68 14.39
C HIS A 66 -41.24 71.47 15.06
N GLN A 67 -42.43 71.63 15.66
CA GLN A 67 -43.18 70.51 16.22
C GLN A 67 -43.61 69.49 15.15
N VAL A 68 -44.02 69.95 13.98
CA VAL A 68 -44.35 69.07 12.84
C VAL A 68 -43.10 68.32 12.37
N GLU A 69 -41.97 69.00 12.22
CA GLU A 69 -40.69 68.36 11.84
C GLU A 69 -40.29 67.28 12.85
N ILE A 70 -40.37 67.56 14.15
CA ILE A 70 -40.09 66.56 15.21
C ILE A 70 -40.99 65.33 15.04
N LYS A 71 -42.28 65.52 14.75
CA LYS A 71 -43.21 64.40 14.53
C LYS A 71 -42.82 63.57 13.30
N VAL A 72 -42.47 64.24 12.20
CA VAL A 72 -42.01 63.57 10.96
C VAL A 72 -40.72 62.79 11.21
N TYR A 73 -39.72 63.40 11.86
CA TYR A 73 -38.47 62.73 12.20
C TYR A 73 -38.70 61.53 13.11
N LYS A 74 -39.55 61.67 14.14
CA LYS A 74 -39.92 60.57 15.04
C LYS A 74 -40.57 59.41 14.27
N GLN A 75 -41.43 59.71 13.29
CA GLN A 75 -42.05 58.68 12.45
C GLN A 75 -41.03 58.04 11.50
N LYS A 76 -40.11 58.82 10.92
CA LYS A 76 -39.02 58.31 10.07
C LYS A 76 -38.09 57.36 10.83
N VAL A 77 -37.73 57.70 12.07
CA VAL A 77 -36.93 56.83 12.95
C VAL A 77 -37.70 55.54 13.27
N LYS A 78 -39.00 55.62 13.59
CA LYS A 78 -39.83 54.42 13.83
C LYS A 78 -39.89 53.50 12.62
N HIS A 79 -40.07 54.06 11.43
CA HIS A 79 -40.11 53.29 10.19
C HIS A 79 -38.78 52.62 9.92
N LEU A 80 -37.66 53.34 10.02
CA LEU A 80 -36.32 52.81 9.83
C LEU A 80 -36.00 51.67 10.82
N LEU A 81 -36.38 51.82 12.09
CA LEU A 81 -36.23 50.76 13.09
C LEU A 81 -37.06 49.51 12.74
N TYR A 82 -38.30 49.70 12.27
CA TYR A 82 -39.15 48.60 11.84
C TYR A 82 -38.60 47.89 10.61
N GLU A 83 -38.13 48.64 9.60
CA GLU A 83 -37.50 48.07 8.40
C GLU A 83 -36.24 47.28 8.76
N HIS A 84 -35.36 47.84 9.60
CA HIS A 84 -34.18 47.13 10.08
C HIS A 84 -34.55 45.85 10.85
N GLN A 85 -35.57 45.91 11.72
CA GLN A 85 -36.03 44.73 12.44
C GLN A 85 -36.61 43.68 11.49
N SER A 86 -37.41 44.09 10.50
CA SER A 86 -37.99 43.21 9.50
C SER A 86 -36.91 42.53 8.66
N SER A 87 -35.97 43.30 8.11
CA SER A 87 -34.85 42.79 7.32
C SER A 87 -33.98 41.83 8.14
N LEU A 88 -33.73 42.13 9.41
CA LEU A 88 -32.98 41.24 10.30
C LEU A 88 -33.73 39.94 10.60
N THR A 89 -35.06 39.98 10.75
CA THR A 89 -35.87 38.76 10.91
C THR A 89 -35.90 37.92 9.63
N GLU A 90 -35.99 38.55 8.47
CA GLU A 90 -35.98 37.89 7.16
C GLU A 90 -34.63 37.21 6.92
N MET A 91 -33.51 37.93 7.09
CA MET A 91 -32.16 37.37 6.97
C MET A 91 -31.93 36.19 7.92
N LYS A 92 -32.44 36.27 9.16
CA LYS A 92 -32.38 35.15 10.10
C LYS A 92 -33.20 33.95 9.60
N ALA A 93 -34.41 34.17 9.10
CA ALA A 93 -35.25 33.11 8.57
C ALA A 93 -34.58 32.44 7.36
N GLU A 94 -34.10 33.23 6.39
CA GLU A 94 -33.35 32.75 5.22
C GLU A 94 -32.11 31.95 5.64
N GLY A 95 -31.32 32.48 6.58
CA GLY A 95 -30.15 31.80 7.13
C GLY A 95 -30.50 30.43 7.73
N THR A 96 -31.61 30.32 8.46
CA THR A 96 -32.06 29.02 9.01
C THR A 96 -32.51 28.04 7.93
N VAL A 97 -33.12 28.52 6.84
CA VAL A 97 -33.54 27.68 5.72
C VAL A 97 -32.32 27.15 4.97
N VAL A 98 -31.36 28.02 4.64
CA VAL A 98 -30.10 27.65 3.99
C VAL A 98 -29.34 26.63 4.82
N MET A 99 -29.22 26.84 6.13
CA MET A 99 -28.56 25.90 7.04
C MET A 99 -29.25 24.53 7.07
N LYS A 100 -30.60 24.50 7.08
CA LYS A 100 -31.36 23.23 7.03
C LYS A 100 -31.19 22.51 5.70
N LEU A 101 -31.15 23.23 4.58
CA LEU A 101 -30.92 22.66 3.26
C LEU A 101 -29.52 22.05 3.17
N ALA A 102 -28.49 22.78 3.59
CA ALA A 102 -27.12 22.29 3.65
C ALA A 102 -27.00 21.04 4.56
N GLN A 103 -27.66 21.04 5.72
CA GLN A 103 -27.68 19.87 6.60
C GLN A 103 -28.37 18.66 5.96
N LYS A 104 -29.46 18.86 5.22
CA LYS A 104 -30.16 17.80 4.51
C LYS A 104 -29.30 17.22 3.39
N GLU A 105 -28.62 18.08 2.64
CA GLU A 105 -27.70 17.68 1.58
C GLU A 105 -26.52 16.87 2.14
N HIS A 106 -25.89 17.34 3.22
CA HIS A 106 -24.82 16.62 3.89
C HIS A 106 -25.28 15.24 4.36
N ARG A 107 -26.46 15.13 4.98
CA ARG A 107 -27.03 13.83 5.38
C ARG A 107 -27.28 12.91 4.19
N ALA A 108 -27.71 13.46 3.06
CA ALA A 108 -27.92 12.68 1.84
C ALA A 108 -26.59 12.14 1.27
N GLN A 109 -25.55 12.99 1.24
CA GLN A 109 -24.19 12.62 0.82
C GLN A 109 -23.56 11.58 1.77
N GLU A 110 -23.72 11.71 3.09
CA GLU A 110 -23.31 10.67 4.04
C GLU A 110 -24.06 9.36 3.79
N GLY A 111 -25.35 9.45 3.46
CA GLY A 111 -26.18 8.30 3.11
C GLY A 111 -25.70 7.57 1.85
N THR A 112 -25.28 8.31 0.80
CA THR A 112 -24.69 7.73 -0.42
C THR A 112 -23.35 7.09 -0.10
N LEU A 113 -22.45 7.79 0.57
CA LEU A 113 -21.12 7.27 0.91
C LEU A 113 -21.21 5.99 1.76
N ARG A 114 -22.14 5.92 2.72
CA ARG A 114 -22.37 4.69 3.50
C ARG A 114 -22.89 3.53 2.65
N ARG A 115 -23.71 3.81 1.63
CA ARG A 115 -24.20 2.78 0.69
C ARG A 115 -23.06 2.29 -0.20
N ASP A 116 -22.28 3.20 -0.76
CA ASP A 116 -21.16 2.89 -1.65
C ASP A 116 -20.07 2.11 -0.91
N MET A 117 -19.75 2.50 0.33
CA MET A 117 -18.83 1.75 1.19
C MET A 117 -19.32 0.32 1.45
N ARG A 118 -20.63 0.11 1.65
CA ARG A 118 -21.18 -1.24 1.82
C ARG A 118 -21.13 -2.04 0.52
N ALA A 119 -21.43 -1.42 -0.62
CA ALA A 119 -21.36 -2.06 -1.93
C ALA A 119 -19.92 -2.50 -2.24
N LEU A 120 -18.94 -1.62 -2.07
CA LEU A 120 -17.52 -1.91 -2.24
C LEU A 120 -17.05 -3.05 -1.32
N LYS A 121 -17.55 -3.11 -0.08
CA LYS A 121 -17.21 -4.20 0.84
C LYS A 121 -17.76 -5.55 0.39
N VAL A 122 -18.94 -5.58 -0.22
CA VAL A 122 -19.53 -6.79 -0.82
C VAL A 122 -18.73 -7.21 -2.04
N GLU A 123 -18.46 -6.29 -2.95
CA GLU A 123 -17.68 -6.55 -4.17
C GLU A 123 -16.27 -7.07 -3.84
N LEU A 124 -15.58 -6.46 -2.87
CA LEU A 124 -14.30 -6.96 -2.38
C LEU A 124 -14.42 -8.39 -1.86
N LYS A 125 -15.50 -8.70 -1.13
CA LYS A 125 -15.68 -10.05 -0.58
C LYS A 125 -15.98 -11.07 -1.66
N GLU A 126 -16.78 -10.72 -2.66
CA GLU A 126 -17.04 -11.56 -3.82
C GLU A 126 -15.76 -11.85 -4.61
N GLN A 127 -14.91 -10.83 -4.81
CA GLN A 127 -13.62 -10.98 -5.47
C GLN A 127 -12.67 -11.89 -4.67
N GLU A 128 -12.62 -11.74 -3.33
CA GLU A 128 -11.86 -12.64 -2.46
C GLU A 128 -12.32 -14.10 -2.60
N LEU A 129 -13.63 -14.35 -2.57
CA LEU A 129 -14.17 -15.72 -2.73
C LEU A 129 -13.86 -16.28 -4.13
N ALA A 130 -14.01 -15.48 -5.19
CA ALA A 130 -13.68 -15.90 -6.55
C ALA A 130 -12.20 -16.29 -6.68
N ASN A 131 -11.30 -15.50 -6.08
CA ASN A 131 -9.87 -15.80 -6.04
C ASN A 131 -9.57 -17.09 -5.27
N GLU A 132 -10.24 -17.31 -4.12
CA GLU A 132 -10.07 -18.54 -3.35
C GLU A 132 -10.51 -19.79 -4.15
N VAL A 133 -11.62 -19.69 -4.88
CA VAL A 133 -12.10 -20.75 -5.78
C VAL A 133 -11.09 -21.00 -6.91
N MET A 134 -10.53 -19.94 -7.51
CA MET A 134 -9.51 -20.05 -8.54
C MET A 134 -8.25 -20.79 -8.03
N VAL A 135 -7.77 -20.45 -6.84
CA VAL A 135 -6.62 -21.11 -6.21
C VAL A 135 -6.92 -22.58 -5.90
N LYS A 136 -8.12 -22.88 -5.38
CA LYS A 136 -8.57 -24.27 -5.16
C LYS A 136 -8.58 -25.08 -6.45
N ASN A 137 -9.14 -24.52 -7.52
CA ASN A 137 -9.17 -25.18 -8.84
C ASN A 137 -7.76 -25.41 -9.40
N LEU A 138 -6.85 -24.45 -9.24
CA LEU A 138 -5.46 -24.60 -9.69
C LEU A 138 -4.74 -25.71 -8.92
N ARG A 139 -4.93 -25.79 -7.58
CA ARG A 139 -4.38 -26.88 -6.76
C ARG A 139 -4.94 -28.24 -7.14
N LEU A 140 -6.24 -28.31 -7.44
CA LEU A 140 -6.88 -29.55 -7.90
C LEU A 140 -6.28 -30.02 -9.22
N LYS A 141 -6.18 -29.14 -10.23
CA LYS A 141 -5.53 -29.45 -11.52
C LYS A 141 -4.09 -29.93 -11.33
N HIS A 142 -3.31 -29.25 -10.50
CA HIS A 142 -1.93 -29.67 -10.22
C HIS A 142 -1.86 -31.06 -9.57
N THR A 143 -2.79 -31.36 -8.66
CA THR A 143 -2.89 -32.69 -8.03
C THR A 143 -3.27 -33.78 -9.05
N GLU A 144 -4.17 -33.47 -9.98
CA GLU A 144 -4.52 -34.36 -11.08
C GLU A 144 -3.33 -34.63 -12.01
N GLU A 145 -2.56 -33.61 -12.37
CA GLU A 145 -1.35 -33.73 -13.18
C GLU A 145 -0.27 -34.56 -12.48
N ILE A 146 -0.03 -34.34 -11.18
CA ILE A 146 0.88 -35.16 -10.38
C ILE A 146 0.42 -36.63 -10.38
N THR A 147 -0.87 -36.86 -10.19
CA THR A 147 -1.43 -38.23 -10.18
C THR A 147 -1.26 -38.90 -11.54
N LYS A 148 -1.49 -38.19 -12.64
CA LYS A 148 -1.24 -38.69 -14.00
C LYS A 148 0.23 -39.08 -14.20
N MET A 149 1.16 -38.20 -13.84
CA MET A 149 2.60 -38.49 -13.94
C MET A 149 3.01 -39.70 -13.09
N ARG A 150 2.49 -39.81 -11.87
CA ARG A 150 2.73 -40.99 -11.00
C ARG A 150 2.25 -42.28 -11.66
N ASN A 151 1.04 -42.28 -12.19
CA ASN A 151 0.48 -43.44 -12.90
C ASN A 151 1.30 -43.82 -14.14
N ASP A 152 1.79 -42.82 -14.90
CA ASP A 152 2.64 -43.07 -16.06
C ASP A 152 3.99 -43.68 -15.65
N PHE A 153 4.62 -43.17 -14.59
CA PHE A 153 5.86 -43.76 -14.07
C PHE A 153 5.66 -45.16 -13.50
N GLU A 154 4.57 -45.41 -12.76
CA GLU A 154 4.23 -46.75 -12.30
C GLU A 154 4.03 -47.73 -13.45
N ARG A 155 3.33 -47.31 -14.52
CA ARG A 155 3.18 -48.13 -15.72
C ARG A 155 4.54 -48.45 -16.35
N GLN A 156 5.40 -47.44 -16.52
CA GLN A 156 6.74 -47.64 -17.08
C GLN A 156 7.58 -48.62 -16.24
N VAL A 157 7.53 -48.51 -14.91
CA VAL A 157 8.23 -49.44 -14.00
C VAL A 157 7.70 -50.86 -14.19
N ARG A 158 6.38 -51.07 -14.17
CA ARG A 158 5.78 -52.40 -14.37
C ARG A 158 6.13 -53.00 -15.73
N GLU A 159 6.16 -52.19 -16.79
CA GLU A 159 6.58 -52.64 -18.12
C GLU A 159 8.05 -53.06 -18.17
N ILE A 160 8.93 -52.34 -17.47
CA ILE A 160 10.35 -52.66 -17.38
C ILE A 160 10.54 -53.96 -16.59
N GLU A 161 9.90 -54.08 -15.43
CA GLU A 161 9.93 -55.29 -14.59
C GLU A 161 9.44 -56.51 -15.39
N ALA A 162 8.28 -56.42 -16.03
CA ALA A 162 7.73 -57.49 -16.85
C ALA A 162 8.66 -57.90 -18.01
N LYS A 163 9.33 -56.93 -18.66
CA LYS A 163 10.32 -57.21 -19.71
C LYS A 163 11.51 -57.99 -19.17
N TYR A 164 12.05 -57.60 -18.01
CA TYR A 164 13.20 -58.27 -17.41
C TYR A 164 12.85 -59.63 -16.80
N ASP A 165 11.69 -59.78 -16.18
CA ASP A 165 11.18 -61.06 -15.70
C ASP A 165 11.01 -62.05 -16.85
N LYS A 166 10.44 -61.61 -17.98
CA LYS A 166 10.33 -62.44 -19.18
C LYS A 166 11.70 -62.86 -19.70
N LYS A 167 12.67 -61.94 -19.79
CA LYS A 167 14.06 -62.27 -20.19
C LYS A 167 14.70 -63.28 -19.24
N MET A 168 14.54 -63.09 -17.94
CA MET A 168 15.09 -63.97 -16.92
C MET A 168 14.48 -65.37 -16.99
N LYS A 169 13.16 -65.47 -17.21
CA LYS A 169 12.47 -66.75 -17.39
C LYS A 169 12.94 -67.46 -18.66
N MET A 170 13.00 -66.76 -19.80
CA MET A 170 13.51 -67.35 -21.05
C MET A 170 14.95 -67.86 -20.91
N LEU A 171 15.83 -67.11 -20.24
CA LEU A 171 17.21 -67.54 -20.00
C LEU A 171 17.28 -68.79 -19.12
N ARG A 172 16.44 -68.87 -18.07
CA ARG A 172 16.35 -70.08 -17.24
C ARG A 172 15.87 -71.28 -18.05
N ASP A 173 14.80 -71.11 -18.83
CA ASP A 173 14.23 -72.17 -19.66
C ASP A 173 15.25 -72.66 -20.71
N GLU A 174 16.04 -71.75 -21.30
CA GLU A 174 17.12 -72.06 -22.24
C GLU A 174 18.26 -72.85 -21.58
N LEU A 175 18.73 -72.42 -20.41
CA LEU A 175 19.78 -73.13 -19.66
C LEU A 175 19.32 -74.51 -19.18
N ASP A 176 18.08 -74.63 -18.72
CA ASP A 176 17.49 -75.91 -18.32
C ASP A 176 17.33 -76.86 -19.50
N LEU A 177 16.92 -76.35 -20.67
CA LEU A 177 16.85 -77.14 -21.89
C LEU A 177 18.24 -77.63 -22.29
N ARG A 178 19.24 -76.74 -22.32
CA ARG A 178 20.62 -77.10 -22.63
C ARG A 178 21.16 -78.17 -21.68
N ARG A 179 20.93 -78.02 -20.38
CA ARG A 179 21.30 -79.03 -19.37
C ARG A 179 20.63 -80.37 -19.65
N LYS A 180 19.33 -80.39 -19.96
CA LYS A 180 18.59 -81.63 -20.28
C LYS A 180 19.13 -82.31 -21.54
N THR A 181 19.48 -81.54 -22.56
CA THR A 181 20.09 -82.04 -23.79
C THR A 181 21.47 -82.63 -23.53
N GLU A 182 22.33 -81.92 -22.79
CA GLU A 182 23.66 -82.43 -22.40
C GLU A 182 23.57 -83.72 -21.57
N ILE A 183 22.58 -83.83 -20.67
CA ILE A 183 22.31 -85.07 -19.91
C ILE A 183 21.89 -86.20 -20.86
N HIS A 184 20.92 -85.97 -21.75
CA HIS A 184 20.48 -86.99 -22.71
C HIS A 184 21.63 -87.46 -23.61
N GLU A 185 22.47 -86.56 -24.10
CA GLU A 185 23.63 -86.93 -24.92
C GLU A 185 24.65 -87.78 -24.14
N VAL A 186 24.87 -87.49 -22.85
CA VAL A 186 25.72 -88.29 -21.97
C VAL A 186 25.11 -89.66 -21.72
N GLU A 187 23.80 -89.72 -21.45
CA GLU A 187 23.06 -90.97 -21.23
C GLU A 187 23.10 -91.86 -22.47
N GLU A 188 22.82 -91.32 -23.66
CA GLU A 188 22.91 -92.06 -24.93
C GLU A 188 24.32 -92.59 -25.20
N ARG A 189 25.36 -91.78 -24.96
CA ARG A 189 26.76 -92.25 -25.07
C ARG A 189 27.07 -93.38 -24.09
N LYS A 190 26.63 -93.27 -22.83
CA LYS A 190 26.83 -94.30 -21.81
C LYS A 190 26.05 -95.57 -22.14
N ASN A 191 24.81 -95.45 -22.60
CA ASN A 191 23.99 -96.57 -23.04
C ASN A 191 24.65 -97.28 -24.22
N GLY A 192 25.16 -96.55 -25.20
CA GLY A 192 25.94 -97.13 -26.30
C GLY A 192 27.20 -97.88 -25.84
N GLN A 193 27.92 -97.34 -24.85
CA GLN A 193 29.06 -98.03 -24.24
C GLN A 193 28.63 -99.30 -23.49
N ILE A 194 27.52 -99.26 -22.75
CA ILE A 194 26.95 -100.42 -22.06
C ILE A 194 26.58 -101.50 -23.09
N THR A 195 25.88 -101.15 -24.17
CA THR A 195 25.53 -102.11 -25.22
C THR A 195 26.78 -102.73 -25.86
N THR A 196 27.78 -101.93 -26.16
CA THR A 196 29.06 -102.42 -26.71
C THR A 196 29.77 -103.36 -25.73
N LEU A 197 29.78 -103.01 -24.44
CA LEU A 197 30.39 -103.82 -23.39
C LEU A 197 29.63 -105.14 -23.20
N MET A 198 28.29 -105.11 -23.21
CA MET A 198 27.45 -106.31 -23.17
C MET A 198 27.73 -107.21 -24.37
N GLN A 199 27.84 -106.66 -25.58
CA GLN A 199 28.17 -107.43 -26.77
C GLN A 199 29.55 -108.08 -26.65
N ARG A 200 30.58 -107.33 -26.21
CA ARG A 200 31.91 -107.89 -25.97
C ARG A 200 31.92 -108.96 -24.88
N HIS A 201 31.11 -108.80 -23.83
CA HIS A 201 30.96 -109.82 -22.81
C HIS A 201 30.28 -111.07 -23.36
N GLU A 202 29.26 -110.94 -24.21
CA GLU A 202 28.60 -112.07 -24.87
C GLU A 202 29.56 -112.80 -25.83
N GLU A 203 30.35 -112.06 -26.60
CA GLU A 203 31.42 -112.58 -27.44
C GLU A 203 32.46 -113.33 -26.58
N ALA A 204 32.97 -112.70 -25.52
CA ALA A 204 33.91 -113.33 -24.61
C ALA A 204 33.30 -114.55 -23.89
N PHE A 205 32.03 -114.53 -23.51
CA PHE A 205 31.33 -115.69 -22.95
C PHE A 205 31.20 -116.81 -23.97
N THR A 206 30.93 -116.48 -25.22
CA THR A 206 30.87 -117.43 -26.33
C THR A 206 32.25 -118.04 -26.59
N ASP A 207 33.30 -117.22 -26.60
CA ASP A 207 34.69 -117.65 -26.73
C ASP A 207 35.11 -118.52 -25.55
N ILE A 208 34.74 -118.16 -24.32
CA ILE A 208 34.97 -118.98 -23.12
C ILE A 208 34.21 -120.29 -23.23
N LYS A 209 32.95 -120.27 -23.68
CA LYS A 209 32.13 -121.47 -23.89
C LYS A 209 32.73 -122.38 -24.97
N ASN A 210 33.25 -121.79 -26.05
CA ASN A 210 33.95 -122.52 -27.10
C ASN A 210 35.27 -123.08 -26.58
N TYR A 211 36.05 -122.29 -25.83
CA TYR A 211 37.29 -122.74 -25.17
C TYR A 211 37.03 -123.88 -24.18
N TYR A 212 35.96 -123.82 -23.38
CA TYR A 212 35.57 -124.91 -22.48
C TYR A 212 34.89 -126.08 -23.22
N ASN A 213 34.31 -125.88 -24.40
CA ASN A 213 33.86 -126.97 -25.28
C ASN A 213 35.05 -127.68 -25.92
N ASP A 214 36.06 -126.94 -26.36
CA ASP A 214 37.32 -127.46 -26.90
C ASP A 214 38.13 -128.13 -25.79
N ILE A 215 38.11 -127.57 -24.59
CA ILE A 215 38.65 -128.22 -23.39
C ILE A 215 37.80 -129.39 -22.95
N THR A 216 36.47 -129.43 -23.08
CA THR A 216 35.72 -130.66 -22.74
C THR A 216 35.94 -131.75 -23.78
N LEU A 217 36.17 -131.40 -25.06
CA LEU A 217 36.64 -132.32 -26.09
C LEU A 217 38.07 -132.81 -25.80
N ASN A 218 39.00 -131.91 -25.47
CA ASN A 218 40.36 -132.26 -25.06
C ASN A 218 40.41 -132.97 -23.71
N ASN A 219 39.53 -132.63 -22.76
CA ASN A 219 39.41 -133.26 -21.45
C ASN A 219 38.67 -134.57 -21.57
N LEU A 220 37.83 -134.84 -22.56
CA LEU A 220 37.38 -136.21 -22.84
C LEU A 220 38.59 -137.08 -23.24
N ALA A 221 39.55 -136.50 -23.99
CA ALA A 221 40.81 -137.14 -24.33
C ALA A 221 41.80 -137.20 -23.13
N LEU A 222 41.80 -136.20 -22.24
CA LEU A 222 42.69 -136.08 -21.07
C LEU A 222 42.12 -136.74 -19.80
N ILE A 223 40.81 -136.92 -19.65
CA ILE A 223 40.17 -137.68 -18.55
C ILE A 223 40.52 -139.17 -18.67
N ASN A 224 40.81 -139.64 -19.89
CA ASN A 224 41.46 -140.94 -20.07
C ASN A 224 42.90 -140.96 -19.53
N SER A 225 43.60 -139.83 -19.43
CA SER A 225 44.99 -139.75 -18.93
C SER A 225 45.14 -139.20 -17.50
N LEU A 226 44.15 -138.48 -16.96
CA LEU A 226 44.19 -137.85 -15.63
C LEU A 226 43.35 -138.57 -14.57
N LYS A 227 42.70 -139.69 -14.91
CA LYS A 227 42.36 -140.73 -13.92
C LYS A 227 43.62 -141.28 -13.21
N GLU A 228 44.81 -140.98 -13.74
CA GLU A 228 46.10 -141.45 -13.24
C GLU A 228 46.82 -140.44 -12.32
N GLN A 229 46.39 -139.17 -12.24
CA GLN A 229 47.15 -138.11 -11.52
C GLN A 229 46.38 -137.34 -10.44
N MET A 230 45.13 -137.72 -10.14
CA MET A 230 44.30 -137.05 -9.12
C MET A 230 44.57 -137.47 -7.66
N GLU A 231 45.61 -138.27 -7.42
CA GLU A 231 45.99 -138.69 -6.07
C GLU A 231 46.87 -137.62 -5.34
N ASP A 232 47.45 -136.65 -6.06
CA ASP A 232 48.68 -135.99 -5.57
C ASP A 232 48.57 -134.54 -5.02
N MET A 233 47.45 -133.82 -5.13
CA MET A 233 47.42 -132.37 -4.81
C MET A 233 46.34 -131.96 -3.81
N ARG A 234 46.21 -132.73 -2.72
CA ARG A 234 45.29 -132.44 -1.60
C ARG A 234 45.95 -131.82 -0.35
N LYS A 235 47.09 -131.11 -0.46
CA LYS A 235 47.92 -130.73 0.73
C LYS A 235 48.56 -129.32 0.79
N LYS A 236 47.89 -128.21 0.41
CA LYS A 236 48.45 -126.84 0.62
C LYS A 236 47.41 -125.78 1.00
N GLU A 237 46.77 -125.91 2.16
CA GLU A 237 45.72 -124.96 2.61
C GLU A 237 45.99 -124.31 3.99
N GLU A 238 47.20 -124.41 4.56
CA GLU A 238 47.45 -124.05 5.96
C GLU A 238 48.33 -122.80 6.20
N HIS A 239 48.44 -121.85 5.25
CA HIS A 239 49.40 -120.71 5.39
C HIS A 239 48.78 -119.33 5.72
N LEU A 240 47.47 -119.14 5.70
CA LEU A 240 46.86 -117.79 5.72
C LEU A 240 46.34 -117.28 7.07
N GLU A 241 46.73 -117.89 8.19
CA GLU A 241 46.13 -117.57 9.50
C GLU A 241 47.03 -116.76 10.47
N LYS A 242 48.16 -116.21 10.01
CA LYS A 242 49.13 -115.49 10.88
C LYS A 242 49.26 -113.97 10.71
N GLU A 243 48.58 -113.32 9.76
CA GLU A 243 48.73 -111.87 9.51
C GLU A 243 47.76 -110.97 10.31
N MET A 244 46.84 -111.54 11.09
CA MET A 244 45.72 -110.80 11.68
C MET A 244 46.07 -110.02 12.97
N THR A 245 47.19 -110.31 13.64
CA THR A 245 47.49 -109.74 14.97
C THR A 245 48.35 -108.47 14.94
N GLU A 246 49.04 -108.18 13.82
CA GLU A 246 49.94 -107.03 13.68
C GLU A 246 49.18 -105.72 13.33
N VAL A 247 48.06 -105.84 12.62
CA VAL A 247 47.16 -104.72 12.24
C VAL A 247 46.44 -104.12 13.44
N ALA A 248 46.16 -104.91 14.48
CA ALA A 248 45.40 -104.46 15.65
C ALA A 248 46.20 -103.53 16.58
N MET A 249 47.53 -103.65 16.64
CA MET A 249 48.37 -102.85 17.56
C MET A 249 48.74 -101.48 16.97
N GLN A 250 48.83 -101.37 15.64
CA GLN A 250 49.10 -100.10 14.95
C GLN A 250 47.89 -99.14 14.99
N ASN A 251 46.66 -99.67 14.98
CA ASN A 251 45.44 -98.87 15.06
C ASN A 251 45.27 -98.12 16.40
N ARG A 252 45.87 -98.62 17.48
CA ARG A 252 45.77 -98.03 18.83
C ARG A 252 46.77 -96.88 19.07
N ARG A 253 47.86 -96.81 18.32
CA ARG A 253 48.88 -95.73 18.41
C ARG A 253 48.52 -94.45 17.64
N LEU A 254 47.60 -94.55 16.67
CA LEU A 254 47.21 -93.43 15.79
C LEU A 254 45.96 -92.66 16.27
N ALA A 255 45.29 -93.13 17.32
CA ALA A 255 44.03 -92.55 17.82
C ALA A 255 44.21 -91.19 18.54
N ASP A 256 45.20 -91.06 19.42
CA ASP A 256 45.43 -89.82 20.20
C ASP A 256 45.91 -88.63 19.33
N PRO A 257 46.82 -88.80 18.36
CA PRO A 257 47.19 -87.72 17.43
C PRO A 257 46.01 -87.26 16.57
N LEU A 258 45.13 -88.20 16.16
CA LEU A 258 43.95 -87.89 15.35
C LEU A 258 42.90 -87.10 16.15
N GLN A 259 42.74 -87.40 17.44
CA GLN A 259 41.83 -86.69 18.34
C GLN A 259 42.29 -85.24 18.57
N LYS A 260 43.59 -85.02 18.85
CA LYS A 260 44.15 -83.66 19.00
C LYS A 260 44.04 -82.83 17.72
N ALA A 261 44.32 -83.42 16.57
CA ALA A 261 44.16 -82.74 15.28
C ALA A 261 42.70 -82.35 14.99
N ARG A 262 41.72 -83.15 15.43
CA ARG A 262 40.29 -82.83 15.32
C ARG A 262 39.87 -81.67 16.23
N GLU A 263 40.39 -81.62 17.45
CA GLU A 263 40.12 -80.51 18.39
C GLU A 263 40.73 -79.20 17.88
N GLU A 264 41.98 -79.22 17.40
CA GLU A 264 42.61 -78.06 16.76
C GLU A 264 41.87 -77.60 15.49
N MET A 265 41.38 -78.54 14.67
CA MET A 265 40.57 -78.24 13.49
C MET A 265 39.23 -77.58 13.86
N SER A 266 38.59 -78.03 14.94
CA SER A 266 37.35 -77.45 15.47
C SER A 266 37.55 -76.02 15.99
N ASP A 267 38.64 -75.79 16.72
CA ASP A 267 38.98 -74.45 17.22
C ASP A 267 39.36 -73.48 16.10
N MET A 268 40.07 -73.96 15.07
CA MET A 268 40.35 -73.19 13.87
C MET A 268 39.08 -72.85 13.08
N GLN A 269 38.12 -73.78 12.96
CA GLN A 269 36.82 -73.51 12.35
C GLN A 269 36.03 -72.44 13.11
N LYS A 270 36.03 -72.47 14.45
CA LYS A 270 35.38 -71.42 15.26
C LYS A 270 36.02 -70.05 15.07
N LYS A 271 37.36 -69.98 15.02
CA LYS A 271 38.09 -68.73 14.76
C LYS A 271 37.81 -68.20 13.35
N LEU A 272 37.75 -69.08 12.35
CA LEU A 272 37.40 -68.73 10.97
C LEU A 272 35.98 -68.13 10.89
N GLY A 273 35.00 -68.77 11.54
CA GLY A 273 33.62 -68.26 11.61
C GLY A 273 33.48 -66.95 12.41
N GLY A 274 34.39 -66.67 13.36
CA GLY A 274 34.53 -65.35 13.99
C GLY A 274 35.02 -64.31 12.99
N TYR A 275 36.12 -64.60 12.30
CA TYR A 275 36.72 -63.72 11.31
C TYR A 275 35.77 -63.37 10.14
N GLU A 276 34.99 -64.34 9.66
CA GLU A 276 33.99 -64.11 8.62
C GLU A 276 32.87 -63.17 9.06
N ARG A 277 32.40 -63.28 10.31
CA ARG A 277 31.41 -62.35 10.89
C ARG A 277 31.99 -60.95 11.03
N ASP A 278 33.22 -60.82 11.53
CA ASP A 278 33.89 -59.52 11.66
C ASP A 278 34.09 -58.86 10.30
N LYS A 279 34.43 -59.65 9.27
CA LYS A 279 34.54 -59.18 7.88
C LYS A 279 33.21 -58.64 7.36
N GLN A 280 32.08 -59.30 7.63
CA GLN A 280 30.76 -58.80 7.25
C GLN A 280 30.39 -57.52 7.99
N ILE A 281 30.64 -57.44 9.30
CA ILE A 281 30.41 -56.22 10.10
C ILE A 281 31.26 -55.06 9.58
N LEU A 282 32.52 -55.32 9.22
CA LEU A 282 33.42 -54.32 8.63
C LEU A 282 32.89 -53.77 7.30
N VAL A 283 32.32 -54.64 6.44
CA VAL A 283 31.70 -54.20 5.18
C VAL A 283 30.48 -53.32 5.45
N CYS A 284 29.59 -53.73 6.34
CA CYS A 284 28.40 -52.97 6.72
C CYS A 284 28.74 -51.61 7.32
N THR A 285 29.72 -51.56 8.23
CA THR A 285 30.18 -50.32 8.86
C THR A 285 30.87 -49.38 7.88
N LYS A 286 31.70 -49.90 6.96
CA LYS A 286 32.30 -49.09 5.87
C LYS A 286 31.24 -48.52 4.94
N ALA A 287 30.21 -49.29 4.59
CA ALA A 287 29.11 -48.79 3.78
C ALA A 287 28.36 -47.66 4.49
N ARG A 288 28.08 -47.82 5.79
CA ARG A 288 27.42 -46.80 6.61
C ARG A 288 28.26 -45.54 6.74
N LEU A 289 29.57 -45.69 6.98
CA LEU A 289 30.52 -44.58 7.05
C LEU A 289 30.51 -43.77 5.75
N LYS A 290 30.57 -44.45 4.60
CA LYS A 290 30.54 -43.79 3.28
C LYS A 290 29.26 -42.97 3.05
N VAL A 291 28.12 -43.48 3.49
CA VAL A 291 26.84 -42.73 3.42
C VAL A 291 26.91 -41.50 4.32
N THR A 292 27.30 -41.67 5.59
CA THR A 292 27.39 -40.55 6.54
C THR A 292 28.41 -39.48 6.12
N GLU A 293 29.52 -39.87 5.50
CA GLU A 293 30.50 -38.91 4.96
C GLU A 293 29.93 -38.10 3.79
N LYS A 294 29.09 -38.72 2.96
CA LYS A 294 28.42 -38.02 1.85
C LYS A 294 27.40 -37.03 2.38
N GLU A 295 26.61 -37.42 3.38
CA GLU A 295 25.65 -36.56 4.07
C GLU A 295 26.34 -35.39 4.78
N LEU A 296 27.46 -35.66 5.47
CA LEU A 296 28.27 -34.61 6.10
C LEU A 296 28.79 -33.60 5.08
N LYS A 297 29.25 -34.07 3.90
CA LYS A 297 29.71 -33.20 2.82
C LYS A 297 28.58 -32.35 2.24
N SER A 298 27.39 -32.91 2.04
CA SER A 298 26.23 -32.13 1.56
C SER A 298 25.79 -31.10 2.60
N LEU A 299 25.71 -31.47 3.89
CA LEU A 299 25.35 -30.55 4.97
C LEU A 299 26.35 -29.39 5.10
N ARG A 300 27.65 -29.68 4.98
CA ARG A 300 28.69 -28.64 5.01
C ARG A 300 28.54 -27.64 3.86
N TRP A 301 28.23 -28.13 2.66
CA TRP A 301 28.00 -27.26 1.51
C TRP A 301 26.73 -26.41 1.69
N GLU A 302 25.63 -27.02 2.15
CA GLU A 302 24.40 -26.29 2.45
C GLU A 302 24.61 -25.22 3.52
N HIS A 303 25.36 -25.55 4.58
CA HIS A 303 25.71 -24.62 5.66
C HIS A 303 26.50 -23.41 5.13
N GLU A 304 27.54 -23.63 4.33
CA GLU A 304 28.34 -22.56 3.73
C GLU A 304 27.47 -21.64 2.84
N VAL A 305 26.59 -22.23 2.02
CA VAL A 305 25.67 -21.45 1.18
C VAL A 305 24.70 -20.62 2.01
N LEU A 306 24.17 -21.19 3.10
CA LEU A 306 23.28 -20.50 4.03
C LEU A 306 24.01 -19.36 4.77
N GLU A 307 25.25 -19.58 5.19
CA GLU A 307 26.07 -18.59 5.89
C GLU A 307 26.39 -17.40 4.98
N GLN A 308 26.79 -17.64 3.73
CA GLN A 308 27.00 -16.57 2.75
C GLN A 308 25.71 -15.78 2.45
N ARG A 309 24.57 -16.46 2.33
CA ARG A 309 23.27 -15.78 2.16
C ARG A 309 22.90 -14.94 3.38
N PHE A 310 23.16 -15.46 4.59
CA PHE A 310 22.90 -14.74 5.83
C PHE A 310 23.73 -13.47 5.93
N ILE A 311 25.03 -13.55 5.65
CA ILE A 311 25.93 -12.38 5.64
C ILE A 311 25.44 -11.32 4.65
N LYS A 312 25.03 -11.73 3.45
CA LYS A 312 24.51 -10.80 2.44
C LYS A 312 23.23 -10.09 2.90
N VAL A 313 22.27 -10.84 3.44
CA VAL A 313 21.01 -10.27 3.96
C VAL A 313 21.28 -9.34 5.15
N GLN A 314 22.25 -9.66 6.00
CA GLN A 314 22.64 -8.79 7.11
C GLN A 314 23.24 -7.47 6.61
N GLN A 315 24.10 -7.52 5.58
CA GLN A 315 24.65 -6.32 4.94
C GLN A 315 23.54 -5.46 4.30
N GLU A 316 22.62 -6.08 3.57
CA GLU A 316 21.48 -5.38 2.95
C GLU A 316 20.59 -4.70 4.00
N ARG A 317 20.33 -5.37 5.12
CA ARG A 317 19.60 -4.79 6.26
C ARG A 317 20.35 -3.58 6.83
N ASP A 318 21.63 -3.71 7.09
CA ASP A 318 22.43 -2.66 7.71
C ASP A 318 22.56 -1.43 6.80
N ASP A 319 22.73 -1.65 5.50
CA ASP A 319 22.76 -0.56 4.51
C ASP A 319 21.40 0.12 4.36
N LEU A 320 20.29 -0.64 4.40
CA LEU A 320 18.96 -0.05 4.38
C LEU A 320 18.70 0.80 5.62
N TYR A 321 19.14 0.34 6.79
CA TYR A 321 19.02 1.08 8.05
C TYR A 321 19.83 2.39 8.02
N ARG A 322 21.06 2.34 7.49
CA ARG A 322 21.88 3.55 7.29
C ARG A 322 21.20 4.55 6.35
N LYS A 323 20.75 4.10 5.17
CA LYS A 323 20.06 4.94 4.19
C LYS A 323 18.80 5.58 4.77
N PHE A 324 18.00 4.80 5.51
CA PHE A 324 16.81 5.31 6.19
C PHE A 324 17.14 6.41 7.20
N THR A 325 18.18 6.19 8.02
CA THR A 325 18.63 7.19 9.00
C THR A 325 19.12 8.46 8.32
N THR A 326 19.91 8.35 7.25
CA THR A 326 20.38 9.49 6.45
C THR A 326 19.21 10.26 5.84
N ALA A 327 18.23 9.56 5.23
CA ALA A 327 17.07 10.19 4.62
C ALA A 327 16.21 10.96 5.64
N ILE A 328 16.03 10.41 6.85
CA ILE A 328 15.32 11.12 7.93
C ILE A 328 16.05 12.41 8.30
N LEU A 329 17.37 12.35 8.50
CA LEU A 329 18.17 13.51 8.88
C LEU A 329 18.13 14.58 7.78
N GLU A 330 18.20 14.20 6.50
CA GLU A 330 18.09 15.13 5.38
C GLU A 330 16.72 15.82 5.33
N VAL A 331 15.62 15.08 5.54
CA VAL A 331 14.27 15.66 5.57
C VAL A 331 14.12 16.61 6.75
N GLN A 332 14.59 16.22 7.94
CA GLN A 332 14.59 17.08 9.12
C GLN A 332 15.42 18.35 8.91
N GLN A 333 16.61 18.23 8.30
CA GLN A 333 17.47 19.38 8.00
C GLN A 333 16.81 20.32 6.99
N LYS A 334 16.20 19.80 5.91
CA LYS A 334 15.49 20.62 4.91
C LYS A 334 14.28 21.32 5.50
N ALA A 335 13.48 20.62 6.29
CA ALA A 335 12.34 21.21 7.00
C ALA A 335 12.80 22.27 8.01
N GLY A 336 13.85 21.98 8.78
CA GLY A 336 14.44 22.91 9.74
C GLY A 336 14.97 24.17 9.07
N PHE A 337 15.66 24.05 7.93
CA PHE A 337 16.13 25.21 7.15
C PHE A 337 14.97 26.04 6.61
N ARG A 338 13.92 25.39 6.06
CA ARG A 338 12.72 26.10 5.58
C ARG A 338 12.04 26.87 6.72
N ASN A 339 11.91 26.25 7.89
CA ASN A 339 11.34 26.89 9.08
C ASN A 339 12.19 28.09 9.53
N LEU A 340 13.52 27.95 9.58
CA LEU A 340 14.43 29.03 9.95
C LEU A 340 14.32 30.22 8.99
N VAL A 341 14.21 29.96 7.68
CA VAL A 341 14.03 31.01 6.66
C VAL A 341 12.68 31.71 6.84
N LEU A 342 11.61 30.98 7.10
CA LEU A 342 10.28 31.55 7.36
C LEU A 342 10.29 32.39 8.64
N GLU A 343 10.91 31.90 9.71
CA GLU A 343 11.04 32.62 10.97
C GLU A 343 11.81 33.94 10.79
N ARG A 344 12.94 33.93 10.07
CA ARG A 344 13.67 35.15 9.73
C ARG A 344 12.86 36.11 8.88
N LYS A 345 12.07 35.62 7.92
CA LYS A 345 11.17 36.46 7.12
C LYS A 345 10.09 37.11 7.98
N VAL A 346 9.49 36.35 8.90
CA VAL A 346 8.50 36.87 9.85
C VAL A 346 9.13 37.94 10.73
N GLN A 347 10.29 37.68 11.33
CA GLN A 347 11.01 38.67 12.15
C GLN A 347 11.32 39.96 11.37
N ALA A 348 11.79 39.84 10.13
CA ALA A 348 12.06 40.99 9.28
C ALA A 348 10.79 41.79 8.94
N LEU A 349 9.68 41.11 8.67
CA LEU A 349 8.38 41.75 8.42
C LEU A 349 7.84 42.44 9.68
N VAL A 350 7.95 41.82 10.86
CA VAL A 350 7.57 42.40 12.14
C VAL A 350 8.37 43.68 12.41
N ALA A 351 9.70 43.64 12.28
CA ALA A 351 10.54 44.82 12.45
C ALA A 351 10.21 45.93 11.44
N ALA A 352 9.82 45.57 10.21
CA ALA A 352 9.37 46.53 9.21
C ALA A 352 8.03 47.19 9.59
N VAL A 353 7.08 46.42 10.14
CA VAL A 353 5.80 46.92 10.65
C VAL A 353 6.03 47.84 11.84
N GLU A 354 6.81 47.42 12.85
CA GLU A 354 7.14 48.25 14.02
C GLU A 354 7.77 49.59 13.61
N LYS A 355 8.72 49.57 12.67
CA LYS A 355 9.33 50.80 12.13
C LYS A 355 8.29 51.69 11.45
N LYS A 356 7.34 51.12 10.71
CA LYS A 356 6.27 51.87 10.04
C LYS A 356 5.26 52.45 11.02
N GLU A 357 4.92 51.72 12.08
CA GLU A 357 4.07 52.21 13.16
C GLU A 357 4.71 53.39 13.90
N VAL A 358 6.00 53.32 14.22
CA VAL A 358 6.73 54.44 14.84
C VAL A 358 6.71 55.67 13.92
N GLN A 359 7.06 55.49 12.64
CA GLN A 359 7.02 56.58 11.64
C GLN A 359 5.62 57.20 11.51
N LEU A 360 4.57 56.37 11.52
CA LEU A 360 3.20 56.84 11.46
C LEU A 360 2.85 57.66 12.70
N ASN A 361 3.16 57.15 13.89
CA ASN A 361 2.88 57.83 15.16
C ASN A 361 3.60 59.17 15.27
N GLU A 362 4.86 59.27 14.81
CA GLU A 362 5.61 60.54 14.76
C GLU A 362 4.92 61.57 13.85
N VAL A 363 4.49 61.16 12.65
CA VAL A 363 3.77 62.05 11.71
C VAL A 363 2.43 62.49 12.29
N LEU A 364 1.69 61.57 12.91
CA LEU A 364 0.41 61.89 13.55
C LEU A 364 0.57 62.90 14.69
N ALA A 365 1.60 62.72 15.54
CA ALA A 365 1.91 63.66 16.62
C ALA A 365 2.35 65.04 16.10
N ALA A 366 3.13 65.11 15.03
CA ALA A 366 3.59 66.37 14.44
C ALA A 366 2.47 67.15 13.72
N SER A 367 1.44 66.46 13.24
CA SER A 367 0.40 67.06 12.38
C SER A 367 -0.73 67.74 13.16
N ASN A 368 -0.82 67.57 14.49
CA ASN A 368 -1.87 68.14 15.36
C ASN A 368 -3.29 68.01 14.78
N LEU A 369 -3.58 66.88 14.13
CA LEU A 369 -4.88 66.62 13.51
C LEU A 369 -5.92 66.26 14.57
N ASP A 370 -7.19 66.61 14.32
CA ASP A 370 -8.32 66.18 15.16
C ASP A 370 -8.40 64.64 15.19
N PRO A 371 -8.27 64.01 16.39
CA PRO A 371 -8.29 62.55 16.52
C PRO A 371 -9.56 61.88 15.97
N ALA A 372 -10.70 62.58 16.03
CA ALA A 372 -11.97 62.03 15.55
C ALA A 372 -12.01 61.98 14.00
N ALA A 373 -11.58 63.05 13.34
CA ALA A 373 -11.45 63.10 11.89
C ALA A 373 -10.43 62.09 11.34
N LEU A 374 -9.29 61.94 12.02
CA LEU A 374 -8.25 60.98 11.62
C LEU A 374 -8.76 59.52 11.71
N THR A 375 -9.41 59.16 12.81
CA THR A 375 -9.97 57.81 13.00
C THR A 375 -11.00 57.48 11.92
N LEU A 376 -11.83 58.45 11.54
CA LEU A 376 -12.82 58.29 10.46
C LEU A 376 -12.16 58.05 9.09
N VAL A 377 -11.10 58.80 8.78
CA VAL A 377 -10.35 58.66 7.51
C VAL A 377 -9.59 57.33 7.47
N SER A 378 -8.91 56.95 8.55
CA SER A 378 -8.22 55.65 8.65
C SER A 378 -9.17 54.48 8.46
N ARG A 379 -10.34 54.50 9.11
CA ARG A 379 -11.35 53.44 8.96
C ARG A 379 -11.89 53.35 7.53
N LYS A 380 -12.18 54.49 6.89
CA LYS A 380 -12.59 54.50 5.48
C LYS A 380 -11.49 53.96 4.56
N LEU A 381 -10.22 54.24 4.85
CA LEU A 381 -9.10 53.72 4.08
C LEU A 381 -8.93 52.20 4.29
N GLU A 382 -9.09 51.72 5.52
CA GLU A 382 -9.12 50.28 5.84
C GLU A 382 -10.25 49.57 5.09
N ASP A 383 -11.47 50.10 5.12
CA ASP A 383 -12.62 49.53 4.40
C ASP A 383 -12.34 49.43 2.88
N VAL A 384 -11.71 50.46 2.29
CA VAL A 384 -11.32 50.45 0.88
C VAL A 384 -10.21 49.42 0.61
N LEU A 385 -9.19 49.34 1.46
CA LEU A 385 -8.11 48.36 1.32
C LEU A 385 -8.63 46.93 1.45
N GLU A 386 -9.52 46.67 2.40
CA GLU A 386 -10.14 45.36 2.58
C GLU A 386 -11.03 44.99 1.39
N SER A 387 -11.84 45.92 0.89
CA SER A 387 -12.61 45.73 -0.34
C SER A 387 -11.72 45.40 -1.54
N LYS A 388 -10.61 46.15 -1.74
CA LYS A 388 -9.64 45.88 -2.81
C LYS A 388 -8.95 44.53 -2.64
N ASN A 389 -8.55 44.17 -1.42
CA ASN A 389 -7.92 42.89 -1.13
C ASN A 389 -8.87 41.72 -1.37
N SER A 390 -10.16 41.86 -1.03
CA SER A 390 -11.18 40.87 -1.37
C SER A 390 -11.32 40.72 -2.88
N ALA A 391 -11.45 41.84 -3.60
CA ALA A 391 -11.54 41.82 -5.06
C ALA A 391 -10.30 41.16 -5.71
N ILE A 392 -9.09 41.38 -5.18
CA ILE A 392 -7.88 40.70 -5.66
C ILE A 392 -7.99 39.18 -5.45
N LYS A 393 -8.43 38.73 -4.26
CA LYS A 393 -8.61 37.30 -3.98
C LYS A 393 -9.66 36.67 -4.89
N ASP A 394 -10.79 37.36 -5.09
CA ASP A 394 -11.87 36.91 -5.96
C ASP A 394 -11.41 36.80 -7.41
N LEU A 395 -10.70 37.81 -7.92
CA LEU A 395 -10.14 37.79 -9.28
C LEU A 395 -9.07 36.70 -9.45
N GLN A 396 -8.23 36.46 -8.45
CA GLN A 396 -7.26 35.37 -8.48
C GLN A 396 -7.95 34.00 -8.52
N TYR A 397 -9.02 33.83 -7.74
CA TYR A 397 -9.83 32.62 -7.75
C TYR A 397 -10.52 32.42 -9.11
N GLU A 398 -11.12 33.48 -9.66
CA GLU A 398 -11.76 33.46 -10.96
C GLU A 398 -10.78 33.12 -12.09
N LEU A 399 -9.58 33.71 -12.06
CA LEU A 399 -8.52 33.37 -13.00
C LEU A 399 -8.14 31.88 -12.89
N ALA A 400 -7.95 31.36 -11.68
CA ALA A 400 -7.66 29.94 -11.46
C ALA A 400 -8.79 29.04 -11.96
N ARG A 401 -10.05 29.43 -11.75
CA ARG A 401 -11.24 28.73 -12.24
C ARG A 401 -11.30 28.67 -13.76
N VAL A 402 -11.04 29.80 -14.43
CA VAL A 402 -11.04 29.88 -15.89
C VAL A 402 -9.88 29.10 -16.50
N CYS A 403 -8.66 29.23 -15.96
CA CYS A 403 -7.51 28.46 -16.42
C CYS A 403 -7.74 26.95 -16.28
N LYS A 404 -8.38 26.52 -15.18
CA LYS A 404 -8.76 25.13 -15.00
C LYS A 404 -9.80 24.69 -16.03
N ALA A 405 -10.88 25.44 -16.20
CA ALA A 405 -11.92 25.13 -17.17
C ALA A 405 -11.35 25.05 -18.60
N HIS A 406 -10.41 25.92 -18.94
CA HIS A 406 -9.68 25.87 -20.21
C HIS A 406 -8.88 24.58 -20.37
N ASN A 407 -8.06 24.22 -19.38
CA ASN A 407 -7.23 23.01 -19.42
C ASN A 407 -8.10 21.72 -19.43
N ASP A 408 -9.19 21.68 -18.66
CA ASP A 408 -10.14 20.56 -18.65
C ASP A 408 -10.82 20.43 -20.02
N LEU A 409 -11.23 21.55 -20.63
CA LEU A 409 -11.82 21.57 -21.97
C LEU A 409 -10.84 21.04 -23.03
N LEU A 410 -9.57 21.47 -22.99
CA LEU A 410 -8.53 20.94 -23.87
C LEU A 410 -8.42 19.42 -23.77
N ARG A 411 -8.34 18.87 -22.56
CA ARG A 411 -8.29 17.42 -22.33
C ARG A 411 -9.53 16.70 -22.86
N THR A 412 -10.72 17.28 -22.69
CA THR A 412 -11.95 16.68 -23.24
C THR A 412 -11.96 16.67 -24.77
N TYR A 413 -11.46 17.72 -25.42
CA TYR A 413 -11.31 17.75 -26.87
C TYR A 413 -10.29 16.73 -27.36
N GLU A 414 -9.13 16.63 -26.71
CA GLU A 414 -8.12 15.62 -27.04
C GLU A 414 -8.69 14.21 -26.93
N ALA A 415 -9.40 13.91 -25.84
CA ALA A 415 -10.07 12.62 -25.65
C ALA A 415 -11.12 12.34 -26.73
N LYS A 416 -11.90 13.36 -27.15
CA LYS A 416 -12.90 13.22 -28.22
C LYS A 416 -12.26 13.02 -29.59
N LEU A 417 -11.20 13.75 -29.92
CA LEU A 417 -10.46 13.59 -31.18
C LEU A 417 -9.90 12.16 -31.30
N LEU A 418 -9.29 11.66 -30.23
CA LEU A 418 -8.83 10.27 -30.16
C LEU A 418 -9.98 9.26 -30.31
N ALA A 419 -11.12 9.51 -29.67
CA ALA A 419 -12.30 8.64 -29.79
C ALA A 419 -12.88 8.59 -31.22
N PHE A 420 -12.76 9.66 -31.99
CA PHE A 420 -13.15 9.70 -33.42
C PHE A 420 -12.03 9.22 -34.35
N GLY A 421 -10.91 8.72 -33.82
CA GLY A 421 -9.81 8.19 -34.61
C GLY A 421 -8.93 9.25 -35.27
N VAL A 422 -8.98 10.50 -34.77
CA VAL A 422 -8.10 11.59 -35.23
C VAL A 422 -6.87 11.63 -34.30
N PRO A 423 -5.67 11.28 -34.78
CA PRO A 423 -4.43 11.40 -34.01
C PRO A 423 -4.15 12.87 -33.67
N LEU A 424 -3.71 13.15 -32.45
CA LEU A 424 -3.40 14.50 -31.97
C LEU A 424 -2.30 15.19 -32.80
N ASP A 425 -1.41 14.40 -33.41
CA ASP A 425 -0.33 14.90 -34.29
C ASP A 425 -0.88 15.50 -35.61
N ASN A 426 -2.10 15.13 -36.01
CA ASN A 426 -2.71 15.60 -37.26
C ASN A 426 -3.37 16.99 -37.14
N VAL A 427 -3.44 17.55 -35.94
CA VAL A 427 -4.13 18.83 -35.65
C VAL A 427 -3.28 20.05 -36.04
N GLY A 428 -1.97 19.87 -36.24
CA GLY A 428 -1.08 20.90 -36.79
C GLY A 428 -0.74 22.07 -35.84
N PHE A 429 -1.29 22.10 -34.63
CA PHE A 429 -0.94 23.06 -33.58
C PHE A 429 -0.95 22.38 -32.21
N LYS A 430 -0.16 22.92 -31.26
CA LYS A 430 -0.15 22.48 -29.87
C LYS A 430 -0.86 23.54 -29.01
N PRO A 431 -1.98 23.21 -28.34
CA PRO A 431 -2.64 24.15 -27.44
C PRO A 431 -1.71 24.54 -26.28
N LEU A 432 -1.74 25.80 -25.87
CA LEU A 432 -0.98 26.27 -24.72
C LEU A 432 -1.79 25.99 -23.44
N GLU A 433 -1.28 25.12 -22.57
CA GLU A 433 -1.87 24.96 -21.25
C GLU A 433 -1.66 26.23 -20.41
N THR A 434 -2.75 26.74 -19.84
CA THR A 434 -2.68 27.91 -18.96
C THR A 434 -2.20 27.52 -17.57
N ALA A 435 -1.11 28.12 -17.10
CA ALA A 435 -0.58 27.97 -15.74
C ALA A 435 -0.75 29.27 -14.96
N VAL A 436 -1.31 29.18 -13.75
CA VAL A 436 -1.37 30.32 -12.82
C VAL A 436 -0.06 30.37 -12.04
N ILE A 437 0.67 31.47 -12.15
CA ILE A 437 1.96 31.66 -11.47
C ILE A 437 1.75 31.53 -9.95
N GLY A 438 2.45 30.60 -9.32
CA GLY A 438 2.39 30.37 -7.86
C GLY A 438 1.24 29.48 -7.37
N GLN A 439 0.44 28.89 -8.27
CA GLN A 439 -0.63 27.95 -7.91
C GLN A 439 -0.58 26.69 -8.78
N THR A 440 -0.60 25.52 -8.14
CA THR A 440 -0.79 24.24 -8.83
C THR A 440 -2.29 23.93 -8.95
N LEU A 441 -2.81 23.93 -10.17
CA LEU A 441 -4.21 23.57 -10.45
C LEU A 441 -4.40 22.04 -10.38
N GLY A 442 -5.44 21.58 -9.69
CA GLY A 442 -5.76 20.16 -9.57
C GLY A 442 -6.23 19.54 -10.88
N GLN A 443 -5.78 18.32 -11.20
CA GLN A 443 -6.07 17.64 -12.47
C GLN A 443 -7.43 16.92 -12.52
N GLY A 444 -8.17 16.84 -11.40
CA GLY A 444 -9.47 16.17 -11.32
C GLY A 444 -10.66 17.10 -11.54
N PRO A 445 -11.84 16.57 -11.92
CA PRO A 445 -13.03 17.36 -12.25
C PRO A 445 -13.49 18.28 -11.10
N ALA A 446 -13.22 17.92 -9.84
CA ALA A 446 -13.54 18.72 -8.64
C ALA A 446 -12.35 19.49 -8.03
N GLY A 447 -11.13 19.38 -8.58
CA GLY A 447 -9.92 19.97 -7.98
C GLY A 447 -9.73 21.47 -8.22
N LEU A 448 -10.53 22.33 -7.59
CA LEU A 448 -10.20 23.75 -7.38
C LEU A 448 -9.62 23.90 -5.97
N VAL A 449 -8.40 23.42 -5.74
CA VAL A 449 -7.70 23.67 -4.48
C VAL A 449 -6.33 24.21 -4.80
N GLY A 450 -6.22 25.54 -4.82
CA GLY A 450 -4.94 26.23 -4.74
C GLY A 450 -4.48 26.21 -3.29
N THR A 451 -3.65 25.24 -2.92
CA THR A 451 -2.75 25.45 -1.77
C THR A 451 -1.64 26.40 -2.23
N PRO A 452 -1.41 27.55 -1.58
CA PRO A 452 -0.22 28.34 -1.84
C PRO A 452 1.02 27.52 -1.45
N THR A 453 2.01 27.44 -2.33
CA THR A 453 3.31 26.79 -2.05
C THR A 453 4.20 27.59 -1.12
#